data_AF-D3T0L0-F1
#
_entry.id   AF-D3T0L0-F1
#
_cell.length_a   1.000
_cell.length_b   1.000
_cell.length_c   1.000
_cell.angle_alpha   90.00
_cell.angle_beta   90.00
_cell.angle_gamma   90.00
#
_symmetry.space_group_name_H-M   'P 1'
#
loop_
_entity.id
_entity.type
_entity.pdbx_description
1 polymer ?
#
loop_
_entity_poly.entity_id
_entity_poly.type
_entity_poly.pdbx_seq_one_letter_code
_entity_poly.pdbx_strand_id
1 'polypeptide(L)'
;MIGIVSSTGQISNGLVDSENQALIDRQSDIAEFVNDGGGLLGKTQDGLDDSWAYVSEIADIDPIETSFSSVDVTAAGEELGLTQSGMGGWCCYHESFEEDSIPDFLDVLIRNAQQSDRPPAAIGGDQVVIQTAVDLDIMAPSVVETGSFTDLEFSLANRSDEAGGDIRLEIEITSEEGVSETEVEFASGEDLEEDNGTLIGTLTDEPIEFPPDIDFDLTQELVFNTTGSYDLAVTVVDDGSDEPVVALPFGIRSIDTGEELEICER
;
A
#
# COMPACT_ATOMS: atom_id res chain seq x y z
N MET A 1 13.51 -3.49 -4.83
CA MET A 1 13.75 -2.05 -5.07
C MET A 1 13.28 -1.69 -6.47
N ILE A 2 12.51 -0.61 -6.60
CA ILE A 2 12.13 -0.02 -7.90
C ILE A 2 13.01 1.21 -8.11
N GLY A 3 13.73 1.28 -9.22
CA GLY A 3 14.53 2.45 -9.58
C GLY A 3 13.84 3.24 -10.68
N ILE A 4 13.42 4.47 -10.37
CA ILE A 4 12.77 5.36 -11.33
C ILE A 4 13.83 6.33 -11.87
N VAL A 5 13.88 6.44 -13.19
CA VAL A 5 14.92 7.19 -13.89
C VAL A 5 14.43 8.59 -14.24
N SER A 6 15.33 9.57 -14.18
CA SER A 6 15.09 10.94 -14.66
C SER A 6 14.52 10.93 -16.07
N SER A 7 13.71 11.92 -16.38
CA SER A 7 13.27 12.25 -17.73
C SER A 7 14.40 12.66 -18.68
N THR A 8 14.08 12.79 -19.97
CA THR A 8 15.07 13.04 -21.02
C THR A 8 15.86 14.34 -20.82
N GLY A 9 17.09 14.18 -20.34
CA GLY A 9 18.11 15.21 -20.36
C GLY A 9 19.50 14.62 -20.56
N GLN A 10 19.93 13.68 -19.71
CA GLN A 10 21.37 13.33 -19.59
C GLN A 10 21.67 11.87 -19.21
N ILE A 11 20.64 11.01 -19.21
CA ILE A 11 20.78 9.55 -19.15
C ILE A 11 19.95 9.03 -20.33
N SER A 12 20.59 8.52 -21.39
CA SER A 12 19.89 8.20 -22.62
C SER A 12 18.83 7.10 -22.36
N ASN A 13 17.55 7.47 -22.52
CA ASN A 13 16.29 6.73 -22.25
C ASN A 13 15.58 7.07 -20.92
N GLY A 14 15.68 8.33 -20.47
CA GLY A 14 14.84 8.83 -19.38
C GLY A 14 13.34 8.83 -19.68
N LEU A 15 12.52 8.98 -18.63
CA LEU A 15 11.05 9.02 -18.75
C LEU A 15 10.55 10.12 -19.69
N VAL A 16 9.54 9.80 -20.48
CA VAL A 16 8.68 10.78 -21.17
C VAL A 16 7.37 11.00 -20.41
N ASP A 17 6.62 12.06 -20.71
CA ASP A 17 5.34 12.36 -20.03
C ASP A 17 4.38 11.18 -19.97
N SER A 18 4.27 10.40 -21.05
CA SER A 18 3.39 9.22 -21.06
C SER A 18 3.87 8.08 -20.16
N GLU A 19 5.19 7.97 -19.96
CA GLU A 19 5.76 6.96 -19.04
C GLU A 19 5.63 7.43 -17.60
N ASN A 20 5.80 8.74 -17.34
CA ASN A 20 5.53 9.33 -16.04
C ASN A 20 4.05 9.24 -15.66
N GLN A 21 3.14 9.51 -16.60
CA GLN A 21 1.71 9.30 -16.40
C GLN A 21 1.39 7.83 -16.08
N ALA A 22 2.06 6.88 -16.74
CA ALA A 22 1.88 5.47 -16.42
C ALA A 22 2.40 5.09 -15.01
N LEU A 23 3.35 5.85 -14.44
CA LEU A 23 3.75 5.70 -13.04
C LEU A 23 2.71 6.31 -12.10
N ILE A 24 2.18 7.49 -12.44
CA ILE A 24 1.10 8.15 -11.68
C ILE A 24 -0.14 7.25 -11.65
N ASP A 25 -0.54 6.67 -12.79
CA ASP A 25 -1.68 5.74 -12.88
C ASP A 25 -1.48 4.47 -12.03
N ARG A 26 -0.24 4.20 -11.58
CA ARG A 26 0.15 3.06 -10.73
C ARG A 26 0.67 3.50 -9.36
N GLN A 27 0.41 4.74 -8.95
CA GLN A 27 0.93 5.26 -7.68
C GLN A 27 0.52 4.39 -6.48
N SER A 28 -0.69 3.81 -6.50
CA SER A 28 -1.16 2.88 -5.46
C SER A 28 -0.40 1.56 -5.43
N ASP A 29 -0.07 0.97 -6.60
CA ASP A 29 0.78 -0.23 -6.66
C ASP A 29 2.21 0.06 -6.12
N ILE A 30 2.71 1.28 -6.38
CA ILE A 30 4.03 1.71 -5.90
C ILE A 30 3.96 1.91 -4.38
N ALA A 31 2.88 2.51 -3.87
CA ALA A 31 2.64 2.64 -2.43
C ALA A 31 2.56 1.27 -1.76
N GLU A 32 1.78 0.33 -2.29
CA GLU A 32 1.70 -1.06 -1.81
C GLU A 32 3.07 -1.73 -1.80
N PHE A 33 3.84 -1.62 -2.89
CA PHE A 33 5.19 -2.17 -2.95
C PHE A 33 6.09 -1.61 -1.85
N VAL A 34 5.99 -0.31 -1.54
CA VAL A 34 6.78 0.31 -0.47
C VAL A 34 6.25 -0.08 0.91
N ASN A 35 4.94 -0.14 1.10
CA ASN A 35 4.29 -0.63 2.32
C ASN A 35 4.72 -2.06 2.68
N ASP A 36 4.91 -2.92 1.68
CA ASP A 36 5.39 -4.30 1.83
C ASP A 36 6.90 -4.44 2.15
N GLY A 37 7.60 -3.34 2.44
CA GLY A 37 9.04 -3.35 2.68
C GLY A 37 9.88 -3.16 1.40
N GLY A 38 9.27 -2.75 0.29
CA GLY A 38 9.97 -2.49 -0.95
C GLY A 38 10.69 -1.14 -0.98
N GLY A 39 12.00 -1.11 -1.25
CA GLY A 39 12.72 0.15 -1.41
C GLY A 39 12.36 0.89 -2.71
N LEU A 40 12.01 2.17 -2.62
CA LEU A 40 11.84 3.06 -3.78
C LEU A 40 13.11 3.88 -4.00
N LEU A 41 13.73 3.81 -5.17
CA LEU A 41 14.81 4.71 -5.57
C LEU A 41 14.27 5.69 -6.61
N GLY A 42 13.77 6.83 -6.13
CA GLY A 42 13.40 7.95 -6.99
C GLY A 42 14.62 8.80 -7.32
N LYS A 43 14.82 9.12 -8.60
CA LYS A 43 15.84 10.07 -9.04
C LYS A 43 15.18 11.36 -9.53
N THR A 44 15.88 12.48 -9.34
CA THR A 44 15.52 13.82 -9.85
C THR A 44 14.97 13.75 -11.26
N GLN A 45 13.87 14.45 -11.56
CA GLN A 45 13.30 14.52 -12.91
C GLN A 45 13.23 15.98 -13.37
N ASP A 46 13.00 16.23 -14.66
CA ASP A 46 12.92 17.59 -15.24
C ASP A 46 12.07 17.62 -16.49
N GLY A 47 11.47 18.77 -16.81
CA GLY A 47 10.72 18.94 -18.05
C GLY A 47 9.57 17.96 -18.22
N LEU A 48 9.12 17.34 -17.12
CA LEU A 48 7.83 16.68 -16.99
C LEU A 48 6.89 17.65 -16.30
N ASP A 49 5.60 17.58 -16.65
CA ASP A 49 4.58 18.44 -16.03
C ASP A 49 4.40 18.14 -14.53
N ASP A 50 4.68 16.90 -14.11
CA ASP A 50 4.55 16.45 -12.71
C ASP A 50 5.61 15.39 -12.35
N SER A 51 6.85 15.83 -12.11
CA SER A 51 8.05 15.00 -11.95
C SER A 51 8.01 13.98 -10.81
N TRP A 52 7.09 14.14 -9.85
CA TRP A 52 7.00 13.33 -8.63
C TRP A 52 5.59 12.93 -8.21
N ALA A 53 4.53 13.22 -8.97
CA ALA A 53 3.18 12.80 -8.57
C ALA A 53 3.02 11.31 -8.24
N TYR A 54 3.79 10.43 -8.87
CA TYR A 54 3.72 8.98 -8.60
C TYR A 54 4.14 8.59 -7.17
N VAL A 55 4.77 9.48 -6.40
CA VAL A 55 5.07 9.27 -4.96
C VAL A 55 4.08 9.96 -4.03
N SER A 56 3.10 10.70 -4.54
CA SER A 56 2.20 11.52 -3.71
C SER A 56 1.33 10.69 -2.73
N GLU A 57 1.05 9.41 -3.04
CA GLU A 57 0.39 8.47 -2.12
C GLU A 57 1.33 7.87 -1.07
N ILE A 58 2.65 8.01 -1.25
CA ILE A 58 3.67 7.54 -0.31
C ILE A 58 4.07 8.67 0.63
N ALA A 59 4.37 9.84 0.08
CA ALA A 59 4.92 10.97 0.81
C ALA A 59 4.65 12.28 0.06
N ASP A 60 4.36 13.34 0.81
CA ASP A 60 4.33 14.70 0.27
C ASP A 60 5.77 15.23 0.21
N ILE A 61 6.39 15.09 -0.96
CA ILE A 61 7.79 15.49 -1.19
C ILE A 61 7.80 16.77 -2.01
N ASP A 62 8.47 17.79 -1.48
CA ASP A 62 8.61 19.09 -2.14
C ASP A 62 9.91 19.16 -2.97
N PRO A 63 9.84 19.13 -4.31
CA PRO A 63 11.00 19.30 -5.15
C PRO A 63 11.43 20.77 -5.20
N ILE A 64 12.73 20.98 -5.04
CA ILE A 64 13.43 22.25 -5.26
C ILE A 64 14.09 22.18 -6.64
N GLU A 65 13.68 23.04 -7.57
CA GLU A 65 14.36 23.17 -8.86
C GLU A 65 15.82 23.60 -8.64
N THR A 66 16.75 22.81 -9.15
CA THR A 66 18.19 23.06 -9.03
C THR A 66 18.91 22.68 -10.31
N SER A 67 20.23 22.82 -10.33
CA SER A 67 21.02 22.18 -11.37
C SER A 67 22.39 21.86 -10.83
N PHE A 68 22.72 20.58 -10.78
CA PHE A 68 23.98 20.11 -10.25
C PHE A 68 24.49 18.88 -11.01
N SER A 69 25.80 18.71 -11.01
CA SER A 69 26.53 17.64 -11.67
C SER A 69 27.43 16.86 -10.71
N SER A 70 27.46 17.27 -9.43
CA SER A 70 28.20 16.55 -8.40
C SER A 70 27.26 16.20 -7.27
N VAL A 71 27.34 14.94 -6.86
CA VAL A 71 26.57 14.40 -5.75
C VAL A 71 27.47 13.65 -4.79
N ASP A 72 26.98 13.48 -3.58
CA ASP A 72 27.58 12.60 -2.59
C ASP A 72 26.61 11.46 -2.31
N VAL A 73 27.08 10.23 -2.46
CA VAL A 73 26.34 9.04 -2.01
C VAL A 73 26.41 9.00 -0.48
N THR A 74 25.28 8.78 0.18
CA THR A 74 25.20 8.65 1.64
C THR A 74 25.55 7.22 2.07
N ALA A 75 25.71 6.99 3.38
CA ALA A 75 25.92 5.64 3.91
C ALA A 75 24.77 4.68 3.54
N ALA A 76 23.51 5.13 3.65
CA ALA A 76 22.34 4.35 3.22
C ALA A 76 22.39 4.04 1.72
N GLY A 77 22.80 5.01 0.89
CA GLY A 77 23.03 4.78 -0.53
C GLY A 77 24.09 3.70 -0.78
N GLU A 78 25.20 3.72 -0.04
CA GLU A 78 26.27 2.72 -0.15
C GLU A 78 25.81 1.31 0.28
N GLU A 79 25.01 1.21 1.33
CA GLU A 79 24.41 -0.05 1.81
C GLU A 79 23.51 -0.69 0.75
N LEU A 80 22.79 0.14 -0.01
CA LEU A 80 21.99 -0.26 -1.16
C LEU A 80 22.80 -0.50 -2.46
N GLY A 81 24.13 -0.42 -2.38
CA GLY A 81 25.05 -0.71 -3.48
C GLY A 81 25.27 0.46 -4.44
N LEU A 82 24.81 1.67 -4.12
CA LEU A 82 25.25 2.87 -4.84
C LEU A 82 26.73 3.10 -4.54
N THR A 83 27.47 3.55 -5.55
CA THR A 83 28.89 3.89 -5.36
C THR A 83 29.15 5.27 -5.91
N GLN A 84 30.00 6.03 -5.23
CA GLN A 84 30.42 7.35 -5.69
C GLN A 84 31.00 7.31 -7.12
N SER A 85 31.73 6.24 -7.46
CA SER A 85 32.23 6.00 -8.82
C SER A 85 31.12 5.74 -9.84
N GLY A 86 30.03 5.10 -9.44
CA GLY A 86 28.87 4.85 -10.28
C GLY A 86 28.09 6.12 -10.64
N MET A 87 28.17 7.14 -9.78
CA MET A 87 27.57 8.46 -10.00
C MET A 87 28.46 9.39 -10.85
N GLY A 88 29.76 9.11 -10.97
CA GLY A 88 30.75 9.98 -11.64
C GLY A 88 30.62 10.13 -13.16
N GLY A 89 29.65 9.48 -13.79
CA GLY A 89 29.33 9.64 -15.22
C GLY A 89 28.05 10.43 -15.48
N TRP A 90 27.39 10.92 -14.43
CA TRP A 90 26.04 11.46 -14.49
C TRP A 90 26.13 12.97 -14.39
N CYS A 91 25.49 13.66 -15.32
CA CYS A 91 25.36 15.10 -15.31
C CYS A 91 23.88 15.48 -15.26
N CYS A 92 23.64 16.67 -14.70
CA CYS A 92 22.38 17.36 -14.47
C CYS A 92 21.35 16.53 -13.73
N TYR A 93 21.56 16.49 -12.43
CA TYR A 93 20.46 16.42 -11.50
C TYR A 93 19.73 17.76 -11.53
N HIS A 94 18.42 17.69 -11.69
CA HIS A 94 17.58 18.84 -12.01
C HIS A 94 16.76 19.34 -10.82
N GLU A 95 16.61 18.49 -9.81
CA GLU A 95 15.85 18.79 -8.62
C GLU A 95 16.62 18.31 -7.40
N SER A 96 16.42 18.97 -6.28
CA SER A 96 16.68 18.42 -4.96
C SER A 96 15.35 18.38 -4.21
N PHE A 97 15.30 17.91 -2.97
CA PHE A 97 14.10 17.97 -2.15
C PHE A 97 14.31 18.92 -0.97
N GLU A 98 13.23 19.46 -0.43
CA GLU A 98 13.28 20.04 0.91
C GLU A 98 13.60 18.94 1.92
N GLU A 99 14.54 19.20 2.86
CA GLU A 99 14.95 18.17 3.83
C GLU A 99 13.77 17.74 4.72
N ASP A 100 12.92 18.71 5.10
CA ASP A 100 11.80 18.51 6.01
C ASP A 100 10.58 17.83 5.34
N SER A 101 10.57 17.66 4.01
CA SER A 101 9.50 16.96 3.27
C SER A 101 9.79 15.47 3.06
N ILE A 102 10.94 14.97 3.56
CA ILE A 102 11.29 13.55 3.48
C ILE A 102 10.86 12.86 4.76
N PRO A 103 9.90 11.92 4.71
CA PRO A 103 9.49 11.17 5.89
C PRO A 103 10.63 10.32 6.45
N ASP A 104 10.64 10.11 7.76
CA ASP A 104 11.69 9.36 8.47
C ASP A 104 11.85 7.90 8.00
N PHE A 105 10.84 7.33 7.33
CA PHE A 105 10.90 5.98 6.78
C PHE A 105 11.67 5.89 5.43
N LEU A 106 11.96 7.03 4.79
CA LEU A 106 12.79 7.10 3.59
C LEU A 106 14.19 7.60 3.94
N ASP A 107 15.23 6.88 3.51
CA ASP A 107 16.59 7.38 3.64
C ASP A 107 16.95 8.31 2.48
N VAL A 108 17.71 9.36 2.80
CA VAL A 108 18.40 10.14 1.77
C VAL A 108 19.58 9.32 1.25
N LEU A 109 19.52 8.90 -0.01
CA LEU A 109 20.54 8.03 -0.64
C LEU A 109 21.63 8.82 -1.36
N ILE A 110 21.28 10.00 -1.87
CA ILE A 110 22.18 10.89 -2.61
C ILE A 110 21.92 12.33 -2.17
N ARG A 111 22.97 13.13 -1.98
CA ARG A 111 22.89 14.57 -1.71
C ARG A 111 23.55 15.39 -2.79
N ASN A 112 23.04 16.59 -3.01
CA ASN A 112 23.65 17.58 -3.90
C ASN A 112 24.97 18.10 -3.30
N ALA A 113 26.11 17.69 -3.86
CA ALA A 113 27.42 18.03 -3.31
C ALA A 113 27.85 19.49 -3.57
N GLN A 114 27.12 20.20 -4.44
CA GLN A 114 27.51 21.54 -4.89
C GLN A 114 26.91 22.67 -4.06
N GLN A 115 25.86 22.37 -3.29
CA GLN A 115 25.27 23.34 -2.38
C GLN A 115 25.80 23.17 -0.95
N SER A 116 25.85 24.27 -0.20
CA SER A 116 26.45 24.30 1.14
C SER A 116 25.65 23.50 2.18
N ASP A 117 24.33 23.47 2.02
CA ASP A 117 23.34 22.74 2.80
C ASP A 117 23.20 21.28 2.36
N ARG A 118 23.71 20.91 1.19
CA ARG A 118 23.72 19.55 0.63
C ARG A 118 22.32 18.90 0.64
N PRO A 119 21.35 19.52 -0.04
CA PRO A 119 19.97 19.05 -0.01
C PRO A 119 19.87 17.64 -0.63
N PRO A 120 18.85 16.86 -0.23
CA PRO A 120 18.59 15.53 -0.75
C PRO A 120 18.35 15.56 -2.27
N ALA A 121 18.85 14.55 -2.98
CA ALA A 121 18.80 14.43 -4.43
C ALA A 121 18.28 13.07 -4.90
N ALA A 122 18.35 12.06 -4.05
CA ALA A 122 17.64 10.80 -4.25
C ALA A 122 17.28 10.25 -2.87
N ILE A 123 16.12 9.62 -2.82
CA ILE A 123 15.57 9.00 -1.63
C ILE A 123 15.32 7.53 -1.89
N GLY A 124 15.27 6.77 -0.81
CA GLY A 124 14.85 5.38 -0.79
C GLY A 124 15.23 4.69 0.49
N GLY A 125 14.49 3.67 0.88
CA GLY A 125 14.83 2.89 2.07
C GLY A 125 15.44 1.53 1.74
N ASP A 126 16.22 1.03 2.70
CA ASP A 126 16.49 -0.39 2.85
C ASP A 126 15.36 -0.96 3.72
N GLN A 127 14.48 -1.75 3.11
CA GLN A 127 13.25 -2.25 3.74
C GLN A 127 12.45 -1.14 4.43
N VAL A 128 11.73 -0.35 3.63
CA VAL A 128 10.82 0.65 4.17
C VAL A 128 9.67 -0.08 4.85
N VAL A 129 9.74 -0.27 6.17
CA VAL A 129 8.51 -0.45 6.94
C VAL A 129 7.87 0.94 6.93
N ILE A 130 7.05 1.22 5.92
CA ILE A 130 6.06 2.29 6.08
C ILE A 130 5.19 1.72 7.17
N GLN A 131 5.36 2.22 8.39
CA GLN A 131 4.28 2.10 9.33
C GLN A 131 3.17 2.93 8.72
N THR A 132 2.29 2.27 7.96
CA THR A 132 0.92 2.71 7.96
C THR A 132 0.59 2.85 9.43
N ALA A 133 0.13 4.04 9.84
CA ALA A 133 -0.27 4.29 11.22
C ALA A 133 -1.18 3.15 11.73
N VAL A 134 -1.86 2.47 10.81
CA VAL A 134 -2.63 1.25 10.99
C VAL A 134 -1.92 0.03 10.40
N ASP A 135 -1.64 -0.98 11.21
CA ASP A 135 -1.27 -2.33 10.79
C ASP A 135 -2.54 -3.21 10.80
N LEU A 136 -2.91 -3.80 9.67
CA LEU A 136 -4.08 -4.66 9.52
C LEU A 136 -3.64 -6.02 8.99
N ASP A 137 -3.88 -7.08 9.76
CA ASP A 137 -3.65 -8.48 9.37
C ASP A 137 -4.98 -9.24 9.36
N ILE A 138 -5.12 -10.16 8.41
CA ILE A 138 -6.32 -10.96 8.20
C ILE A 138 -5.92 -12.43 8.09
N MET A 139 -6.39 -13.22 9.03
CA MET A 139 -6.26 -14.67 9.00
C MET A 139 -7.58 -15.28 8.56
N ALA A 140 -7.61 -15.74 7.31
CA ALA A 140 -8.77 -16.37 6.68
C ALA A 140 -8.35 -17.65 5.94
N PRO A 141 -9.19 -18.70 5.91
CA PRO A 141 -8.94 -19.84 5.05
C PRO A 141 -9.21 -19.47 3.59
N SER A 142 -8.31 -19.89 2.69
CA SER A 142 -8.47 -19.65 1.25
C SER A 142 -9.53 -20.54 0.59
N VAL A 143 -10.00 -21.57 1.28
CA VAL A 143 -11.03 -22.50 0.80
C VAL A 143 -11.98 -22.84 1.95
N VAL A 144 -13.28 -22.72 1.70
CA VAL A 144 -14.36 -22.96 2.66
C VAL A 144 -15.40 -23.92 2.07
N GLU A 145 -16.12 -24.60 2.95
CA GLU A 145 -17.25 -25.44 2.55
C GLU A 145 -18.52 -24.59 2.39
N THR A 146 -19.22 -24.78 1.27
CA THR A 146 -20.48 -24.09 1.00
C THR A 146 -21.51 -24.37 2.10
N GLY A 147 -22.15 -23.32 2.62
CA GLY A 147 -23.15 -23.40 3.69
C GLY A 147 -22.58 -23.63 5.09
N SER A 148 -21.25 -23.62 5.26
CA SER A 148 -20.60 -23.69 6.57
C SER A 148 -20.05 -22.34 6.99
N PHE A 149 -20.24 -21.99 8.26
CA PHE A 149 -19.62 -20.82 8.86
C PHE A 149 -18.10 -21.00 8.95
N THR A 150 -17.40 -19.90 8.65
CA THR A 150 -15.96 -19.79 8.68
C THR A 150 -15.57 -18.56 9.48
N ASP A 151 -14.64 -18.74 10.40
CA ASP A 151 -14.04 -17.65 11.16
C ASP A 151 -13.08 -16.85 10.26
N LEU A 152 -13.29 -15.53 10.22
CA LEU A 152 -12.30 -14.55 9.79
C LEU A 152 -11.74 -13.87 11.03
N GLU A 153 -10.43 -13.95 11.23
CA GLU A 153 -9.74 -13.26 12.31
C GLU A 153 -9.04 -12.02 11.76
N PHE A 154 -9.24 -10.89 12.42
CA PHE A 154 -8.64 -9.60 12.09
C PHE A 154 -7.80 -9.14 13.26
N SER A 155 -6.57 -8.73 12.98
CA SER A 155 -5.70 -8.05 13.94
C SER A 155 -5.42 -6.66 13.42
N LEU A 156 -5.69 -5.66 14.24
CA LEU A 156 -5.53 -4.26 13.92
C LEU A 156 -4.66 -3.60 14.96
N ALA A 157 -3.70 -2.80 14.54
CA ALA A 157 -2.89 -2.02 15.47
C ALA A 157 -2.63 -0.59 15.02
N ASN A 158 -2.70 0.35 15.96
CA ASN A 158 -2.17 1.69 15.73
C ASN A 158 -0.67 1.68 16.08
N ARG A 159 0.19 1.83 15.08
CA ARG A 159 1.63 1.95 15.26
C ARG A 159 2.11 3.41 15.24
N SER A 160 1.20 4.38 15.08
CA SER A 160 1.50 5.80 15.18
C SER A 160 1.76 6.23 16.63
N ASP A 161 2.61 7.25 16.80
CA ASP A 161 2.81 7.98 18.05
C ASP A 161 1.64 8.93 18.40
N GLU A 162 0.70 9.12 17.46
CA GLU A 162 -0.47 9.99 17.59
C GLU A 162 -1.79 9.20 17.59
N ALA A 163 -2.78 9.71 18.31
CA ALA A 163 -4.13 9.14 18.28
C ALA A 163 -4.77 9.44 16.92
N GLY A 164 -5.35 8.41 16.30
CA GLY A 164 -6.21 8.58 15.14
C GLY A 164 -7.60 9.09 15.52
N GLY A 165 -8.43 9.36 14.51
CA GLY A 165 -9.88 9.41 14.70
C GLY A 165 -10.42 8.06 15.15
N ASP A 166 -11.66 8.03 15.60
CA ASP A 166 -12.35 6.77 15.81
C ASP A 166 -12.52 6.08 14.46
N ILE A 167 -12.34 4.77 14.43
CA ILE A 167 -12.36 3.99 13.19
C ILE A 167 -13.43 2.91 13.22
N ARG A 168 -13.82 2.43 12.06
CA ARG A 168 -14.63 1.21 11.90
C ARG A 168 -14.03 0.32 10.81
N LEU A 169 -14.36 -0.97 10.88
CA LEU A 169 -13.96 -1.90 9.84
C LEU A 169 -15.16 -2.17 8.93
N GLU A 170 -14.94 -2.06 7.63
CA GLU A 170 -15.90 -2.40 6.60
C GLU A 170 -15.36 -3.56 5.77
N ILE A 171 -16.25 -4.42 5.28
CA ILE A 171 -15.93 -5.48 4.35
C ILE A 171 -16.69 -5.28 3.06
N GLU A 172 -15.98 -5.42 1.94
CA GLU A 172 -16.53 -5.50 0.61
C GLU A 172 -16.35 -6.93 0.09
N ILE A 173 -17.38 -7.49 -0.54
CA ILE A 173 -17.36 -8.82 -1.14
C ILE A 173 -17.86 -8.72 -2.57
N THR A 174 -17.11 -9.30 -3.51
CA THR A 174 -17.44 -9.33 -4.94
C THR A 174 -17.25 -10.72 -5.52
N SER A 175 -17.86 -10.96 -6.68
CA SER A 175 -17.68 -12.18 -7.47
C SER A 175 -17.70 -11.85 -8.97
N GLU A 176 -17.14 -12.71 -9.82
CA GLU A 176 -17.17 -12.51 -11.28
C GLU A 176 -18.60 -12.37 -11.86
N GLU A 177 -19.58 -13.02 -11.23
CA GLU A 177 -20.99 -13.00 -11.67
C GLU A 177 -21.85 -11.99 -10.88
N GLY A 178 -21.24 -11.25 -9.95
CA GLY A 178 -21.92 -10.48 -8.91
C GLY A 178 -22.27 -11.35 -7.69
N VAL A 179 -22.49 -10.71 -6.55
CA VAL A 179 -22.89 -11.37 -5.30
C VAL A 179 -24.15 -10.71 -4.74
N SER A 180 -25.02 -11.51 -4.13
CA SER A 180 -26.26 -11.05 -3.48
C SER A 180 -26.35 -11.48 -2.02
N GLU A 181 -27.22 -10.83 -1.24
CA GLU A 181 -27.38 -11.06 0.22
C GLU A 181 -27.77 -12.50 0.58
N THR A 182 -28.26 -13.27 -0.40
CA THR A 182 -28.59 -14.69 -0.20
C THR A 182 -27.40 -15.62 -0.33
N GLU A 183 -26.29 -15.14 -0.88
CA GLU A 183 -25.11 -15.94 -1.20
C GLU A 183 -24.03 -15.85 -0.14
N VAL A 184 -23.98 -14.74 0.60
CA VAL A 184 -23.06 -14.56 1.72
C VAL A 184 -23.81 -13.89 2.87
N GLU A 185 -23.63 -14.38 4.09
CA GLU A 185 -24.23 -13.80 5.29
C GLU A 185 -23.28 -13.91 6.50
N PHE A 186 -23.43 -12.99 7.46
CA PHE A 186 -22.78 -13.06 8.77
C PHE A 186 -23.55 -13.97 9.73
N ALA A 187 -22.83 -14.73 10.57
CA ALA A 187 -23.47 -15.54 11.62
C ALA A 187 -24.14 -14.69 12.71
N SER A 188 -23.59 -13.50 12.97
CA SER A 188 -24.09 -12.52 13.94
C SER A 188 -25.49 -11.99 13.57
N GLY A 189 -25.91 -12.17 12.31
CA GLY A 189 -27.13 -11.59 11.77
C GLY A 189 -27.00 -10.10 11.48
N GLU A 190 -25.78 -9.58 11.42
CA GLU A 190 -25.48 -8.27 10.82
C GLU A 190 -25.82 -8.31 9.32
N ASP A 191 -26.39 -7.23 8.80
CA ASP A 191 -26.85 -7.15 7.42
C ASP A 191 -25.68 -6.74 6.52
N LEU A 192 -25.41 -7.56 5.48
CA LEU A 192 -24.66 -7.13 4.31
C LEU A 192 -25.64 -6.41 3.38
N GLU A 193 -25.29 -5.23 2.91
CA GLU A 193 -26.11 -4.48 1.94
C GLU A 193 -25.59 -4.73 0.52
N GLU A 194 -26.49 -5.10 -0.39
CA GLU A 194 -26.16 -5.23 -1.82
C GLU A 194 -26.18 -3.86 -2.54
N ASP A 195 -25.04 -3.48 -3.11
CA ASP A 195 -24.94 -2.37 -4.06
C ASP A 195 -24.32 -2.86 -5.39
N ASN A 196 -25.13 -2.88 -6.44
CA ASN A 196 -24.70 -3.14 -7.81
C ASN A 196 -23.84 -4.41 -8.02
N GLY A 197 -24.19 -5.51 -7.32
CA GLY A 197 -23.49 -6.80 -7.41
C GLY A 197 -22.28 -6.94 -6.48
N THR A 198 -22.11 -6.00 -5.56
CA THR A 198 -21.16 -6.00 -4.45
C THR A 198 -21.94 -6.07 -3.14
N LEU A 199 -21.44 -6.84 -2.17
CA LEU A 199 -21.95 -6.80 -0.79
C LEU A 199 -21.02 -5.95 0.07
N ILE A 200 -21.60 -5.06 0.87
CA ILE A 200 -20.87 -4.20 1.80
C ILE A 200 -21.42 -4.43 3.21
N GLY A 201 -20.55 -4.57 4.19
CA GLY A 201 -20.94 -4.69 5.60
C GLY A 201 -19.98 -3.98 6.53
N THR A 202 -20.46 -3.62 7.72
CA THR A 202 -19.62 -3.15 8.81
C THR A 202 -19.31 -4.32 9.73
N LEU A 203 -18.03 -4.52 10.07
CA LEU A 203 -17.55 -5.61 10.92
C LEU A 203 -17.55 -5.25 12.41
N THR A 204 -17.66 -3.96 12.74
CA THR A 204 -17.60 -3.42 14.11
C THR A 204 -18.94 -2.81 14.51
N ASP A 205 -19.49 -3.26 15.65
CA ASP A 205 -20.76 -2.74 16.21
C ASP A 205 -20.72 -1.24 16.57
N GLU A 206 -19.58 -0.79 17.08
CA GLU A 206 -19.34 0.60 17.50
C GLU A 206 -17.96 1.04 16.98
N PRO A 207 -17.77 2.35 16.70
CA PRO A 207 -16.45 2.89 16.36
C PRO A 207 -15.42 2.56 17.45
N ILE A 208 -14.23 2.16 17.01
CA ILE A 208 -13.09 1.83 17.85
C ILE A 208 -12.28 3.10 18.06
N GLU A 209 -12.13 3.53 19.32
CA GLU A 209 -11.15 4.56 19.66
C GLU A 209 -9.75 4.07 19.24
N PHE A 210 -8.99 4.89 18.51
CA PHE A 210 -7.72 4.48 17.91
C PHE A 210 -6.50 5.20 18.50
N PRO A 211 -6.20 5.03 19.81
CA PRO A 211 -5.04 5.65 20.45
C PRO A 211 -3.72 5.03 19.95
N PRO A 212 -2.58 5.69 20.19
CA PRO A 212 -1.26 5.12 19.93
C PRO A 212 -1.09 3.75 20.59
N ASP A 213 -0.35 2.86 19.95
CA ASP A 213 -0.01 1.52 20.43
C ASP A 213 -1.23 0.63 20.80
N ILE A 214 -2.41 0.88 20.22
CA ILE A 214 -3.53 -0.06 20.37
C ILE A 214 -3.24 -1.33 19.57
N ASP A 215 -3.59 -2.48 20.14
CA ASP A 215 -3.74 -3.75 19.44
C ASP A 215 -5.19 -4.22 19.69
N PHE A 216 -5.92 -4.50 18.62
CA PHE A 216 -7.33 -4.89 18.63
C PHE A 216 -7.52 -6.13 17.75
N ASP A 217 -8.13 -7.16 18.33
CA ASP A 217 -8.47 -8.40 17.63
C ASP A 217 -9.99 -8.53 17.50
N LEU A 218 -10.45 -8.93 16.33
CA LEU A 218 -11.86 -9.21 16.03
C LEU A 218 -11.98 -10.55 15.31
N THR A 219 -13.04 -11.29 15.61
CA THR A 219 -13.42 -12.49 14.85
C THR A 219 -14.83 -12.31 14.35
N GLN A 220 -15.03 -12.51 13.04
CA GLN A 220 -16.36 -12.55 12.44
C GLN A 220 -16.58 -13.86 11.71
N GLU A 221 -17.78 -14.40 11.82
CA GLU A 221 -18.18 -15.64 11.16
C GLU A 221 -18.97 -15.33 9.90
N LEU A 222 -18.49 -15.82 8.75
CA LEU A 222 -19.14 -15.69 7.45
C LEU A 222 -19.48 -17.05 6.87
N VAL A 223 -20.60 -17.15 6.15
CA VAL A 223 -20.96 -18.33 5.37
C VAL A 223 -21.18 -17.95 3.92
N PHE A 224 -20.69 -18.82 3.03
CA PHE A 224 -20.89 -18.73 1.59
C PHE A 224 -21.90 -19.80 1.17
N ASN A 225 -23.13 -19.40 0.86
CA ASN A 225 -24.25 -20.28 0.53
C ASN A 225 -24.21 -20.81 -0.90
N THR A 226 -23.36 -20.25 -1.77
CA THR A 226 -23.11 -20.75 -3.13
C THR A 226 -21.65 -21.16 -3.31
N THR A 227 -21.41 -22.05 -4.27
CA THR A 227 -20.05 -22.41 -4.69
C THR A 227 -19.52 -21.33 -5.62
N GLY A 228 -18.29 -20.88 -5.41
CA GLY A 228 -17.73 -19.80 -6.21
C GLY A 228 -16.36 -19.36 -5.71
N SER A 229 -15.81 -18.38 -6.42
CA SER A 229 -14.67 -17.58 -5.96
C SER A 229 -15.21 -16.20 -5.59
N TYR A 230 -14.78 -15.71 -4.44
CA TYR A 230 -15.15 -14.41 -3.93
C TYR A 230 -13.87 -13.63 -3.66
N ASP A 231 -13.87 -12.38 -4.09
CA ASP A 231 -12.83 -11.42 -3.76
C ASP A 231 -13.38 -10.53 -2.64
N LEU A 232 -12.64 -10.46 -1.54
CA LEU A 232 -12.99 -9.70 -0.34
C LEU A 232 -11.98 -8.59 -0.14
N ALA A 233 -12.41 -7.45 0.36
CA ALA A 233 -11.53 -6.40 0.84
C ALA A 233 -12.03 -5.91 2.18
N VAL A 234 -11.16 -5.90 3.19
CA VAL A 234 -11.47 -5.27 4.47
C VAL A 234 -10.78 -3.93 4.54
N THR A 235 -11.56 -2.90 4.83
CA THR A 235 -11.12 -1.51 4.88
C THR A 235 -11.31 -0.96 6.28
N VAL A 236 -10.27 -0.36 6.82
CA VAL A 236 -10.35 0.48 8.01
C VAL A 236 -10.74 1.88 7.52
N VAL A 237 -11.84 2.40 8.05
CA VAL A 237 -12.42 3.69 7.66
C VAL A 237 -12.43 4.61 8.87
N ASP A 238 -12.06 5.88 8.69
CA ASP A 238 -12.26 6.91 9.71
C ASP A 238 -13.76 7.19 9.87
N ASP A 239 -14.29 7.02 11.08
CA ASP A 239 -15.73 7.14 11.35
C ASP A 239 -16.24 8.58 11.19
N GLY A 240 -15.37 9.57 11.35
CA GLY A 240 -15.72 10.99 11.25
C GLY A 240 -15.77 11.51 9.82
N SER A 241 -14.90 11.00 8.93
CA SER A 241 -14.78 11.46 7.55
C SER A 241 -15.28 10.47 6.49
N ASP A 242 -15.53 9.21 6.85
CA ASP A 242 -15.79 8.09 5.93
C ASP A 242 -14.64 7.85 4.94
N GLU A 243 -13.43 8.33 5.24
CA GLU A 243 -12.26 8.13 4.38
C GLU A 243 -11.56 6.81 4.70
N PRO A 244 -11.18 6.02 3.68
CA PRO A 244 -10.42 4.79 3.89
C PRO A 244 -9.02 5.12 4.37
N VAL A 245 -8.58 4.42 5.42
CA VAL A 245 -7.24 4.55 6.03
C VAL A 245 -6.31 3.46 5.51
N VAL A 246 -6.77 2.21 5.51
CA VAL A 246 -6.06 1.06 4.93
C VAL A 246 -7.07 0.04 4.42
N ALA A 247 -6.78 -0.61 3.31
CA ALA A 247 -7.60 -1.68 2.76
C ALA A 247 -6.72 -2.90 2.45
N LEU A 248 -7.17 -4.10 2.85
CA LEU A 248 -6.47 -5.34 2.58
C LEU A 248 -7.37 -6.31 1.78
N PRO A 249 -7.06 -6.54 0.49
CA PRO A 249 -7.79 -7.50 -0.33
C PRO A 249 -7.30 -8.94 -0.11
N PHE A 250 -8.23 -9.90 -0.17
CA PHE A 250 -7.94 -11.34 -0.13
C PHE A 250 -9.05 -12.14 -0.84
N GLY A 251 -8.79 -13.41 -1.15
CA GLY A 251 -9.72 -14.26 -1.89
C GLY A 251 -10.14 -15.50 -1.10
N ILE A 252 -11.43 -15.84 -1.18
CA ILE A 252 -11.98 -17.08 -0.62
C ILE A 252 -12.66 -17.88 -1.73
N ARG A 253 -12.43 -19.20 -1.71
CA ARG A 253 -13.15 -20.13 -2.60
C ARG A 253 -14.11 -21.01 -1.81
N SER A 254 -15.40 -20.90 -2.10
CA SER A 254 -16.44 -21.79 -1.58
C SER A 254 -16.60 -23.01 -2.47
N ILE A 255 -16.50 -24.20 -1.89
CA ILE A 255 -16.65 -25.48 -2.59
C ILE A 255 -17.70 -26.35 -1.92
N ASP A 256 -18.51 -27.03 -2.74
CA ASP A 256 -19.40 -28.09 -2.28
C ASP A 256 -18.55 -29.36 -2.11
N THR A 257 -18.34 -29.77 -0.87
CA THR A 257 -17.54 -30.96 -0.58
C THR A 257 -18.36 -32.26 -0.69
N GLY A 258 -19.69 -32.15 -0.81
CA GLY A 258 -20.63 -33.27 -0.84
C GLY A 258 -20.62 -34.12 0.44
N GLU A 259 -21.71 -34.84 0.71
CA GLU A 259 -21.63 -35.98 1.64
C GLU A 259 -20.72 -37.06 1.04
N GLU A 260 -19.58 -37.31 1.68
CA GLU A 260 -18.57 -38.36 1.40
C GLU A 260 -17.49 -38.04 0.35
N LEU A 261 -16.39 -37.42 0.81
CA LEU A 261 -15.06 -37.70 0.25
C LEU A 261 -14.74 -39.20 0.41
N GLU A 262 -15.14 -40.03 -0.55
CA GLU A 262 -14.59 -41.39 -0.71
C GLU A 262 -13.09 -41.27 -1.00
N ILE A 263 -12.27 -41.41 0.05
CA ILE A 263 -10.82 -41.54 -0.05
C ILE A 263 -10.55 -42.81 -0.87
N CYS A 264 -10.31 -42.66 -2.17
CA CYS A 264 -9.79 -43.74 -2.99
C CYS A 264 -8.32 -43.98 -2.63
N GLU A 265 -8.06 -44.92 -1.71
CA GLU A 265 -6.71 -45.45 -1.48
C GLU A 265 -6.16 -46.06 -2.78
N ARG A 266 -4.97 -45.62 -3.22
CA ARG A 266 -4.15 -46.34 -4.19
C ARG A 266 -2.70 -46.39 -3.77
#